data_AF-A0A9X2F6L1-F1
#
_entry.id   AF-A0A9X2F6L1-F1
#
_cell.length_a   1.000
_cell.length_b   1.000
_cell.length_c   1.000
_cell.angle_alpha   90.00
_cell.angle_beta   90.00
_cell.angle_gamma   90.00
#
_symmetry.space_group_name_H-M   'P 1'
#
loop_
_entity.id
_entity.type
_entity.pdbx_description
1 polymer ?
#
loop_
_entity_poly.entity_id
_entity_poly.type
_entity_poly.pdbx_seq_one_letter_code
_entity_poly.pdbx_strand_id
1 'polypeptide(L)'
;MRNSPSLRAILLLSLLANGLSGGWAAAAPARFWISTDGEDPGTPGVARAVAASGVARRLYIWAQPRTTAAGEWNASTNPFLELQNVSLNVLSPQTTFSIDSTNIEVHNPTLTSGNPRFADVNDSSTGLSEAPGTSPGLYDYPPAPFLQGLLGLQGYSVPATDGDGFGGTCDSLDTYCGTTTDGSPAWLFASFSLTPTASSGTIEFSLQVGVNGMSHVGESSSAMQVEFGVDTLGLAPAAYDPSIDREVTFVEDDRDAVLSLAGPGDYNADGTVDELDFAVWKVQFGSKTYDADGNGDGDVDIADYTVWRNHLATAPAAISHSQAVPEPRTAAWLLLTITSLVRLSGATPSSSDG
;
A
#
# COMPACT_ATOMS: atom_id res chain seq x y z
N MET A 1 -11.40 -9.46 51.60
CA MET A 1 -12.70 -10.04 51.19
C MET A 1 -13.16 -9.32 49.94
N ARG A 2 -13.44 -10.09 48.87
CA ARG A 2 -14.20 -9.74 47.64
C ARG A 2 -13.60 -8.66 46.73
N ASN A 3 -13.76 -8.66 45.40
CA ASN A 3 -13.99 -9.60 44.30
C ASN A 3 -13.92 -8.69 43.06
N SER A 4 -13.23 -9.06 41.98
CA SER A 4 -13.39 -8.49 40.61
C SER A 4 -14.79 -8.87 40.05
N PRO A 5 -15.38 -8.28 38.95
CA PRO A 5 -14.76 -8.09 37.61
C PRO A 5 -15.35 -6.98 36.65
N SER A 6 -14.78 -6.94 35.42
CA SER A 6 -15.37 -6.71 34.06
C SER A 6 -15.85 -5.35 33.48
N LEU A 7 -15.12 -4.90 32.44
CA LEU A 7 -15.48 -4.66 31.02
C LEU A 7 -16.80 -3.93 30.57
N ARG A 8 -16.61 -3.06 29.54
CA ARG A 8 -17.53 -2.53 28.48
C ARG A 8 -18.28 -1.20 28.74
N ALA A 9 -17.99 -0.16 27.96
CA ALA A 9 -18.72 0.20 26.72
C ALA A 9 -18.38 1.62 26.22
N ILE A 10 -18.24 1.71 24.89
CA ILE A 10 -18.08 2.85 23.99
C ILE A 10 -19.28 3.82 24.06
N LEU A 11 -19.06 5.14 23.92
CA LEU A 11 -19.91 5.97 23.04
C LEU A 11 -19.23 7.29 22.62
N LEU A 12 -19.49 7.65 21.36
CA LEU A 12 -19.00 8.74 20.55
C LEU A 12 -19.13 10.14 21.17
N LEU A 13 -18.17 11.01 20.87
CA LEU A 13 -18.43 12.44 20.70
C LEU A 13 -17.67 12.96 19.47
N SER A 14 -18.30 12.82 18.31
CA SER A 14 -18.07 13.67 17.15
C SER A 14 -18.87 14.96 17.32
N LEU A 15 -18.39 16.04 16.68
CA LEU A 15 -18.84 17.44 16.73
C LEU A 15 -18.26 18.31 17.86
N LEU A 16 -17.21 19.07 17.53
CA LEU A 16 -17.23 20.54 17.46
C LEU A 16 -15.80 21.04 17.20
N ALA A 17 -15.40 21.10 15.93
CA ALA A 17 -14.29 21.92 15.48
C ALA A 17 -14.81 22.87 14.40
N ASN A 18 -15.67 23.81 14.82
CA ASN A 18 -15.98 24.99 14.02
C ASN A 18 -16.17 26.16 14.96
N GLY A 19 -15.17 27.04 14.98
CA GLY A 19 -15.22 28.30 15.69
C GLY A 19 -13.91 28.62 16.40
N LEU A 20 -13.11 29.45 15.71
CA LEU A 20 -12.09 30.38 16.22
C LEU A 20 -10.66 30.11 15.74
N SER A 21 -10.45 30.25 14.43
CA SER A 21 -9.24 30.88 13.89
C SER A 21 -9.64 31.73 12.68
N GLY A 22 -9.57 33.05 12.83
CA GLY A 22 -9.61 33.99 11.71
C GLY A 22 -8.29 33.97 10.95
N GLY A 23 -7.89 32.79 10.44
CA GLY A 23 -6.87 32.67 9.42
C GLY A 23 -7.52 32.96 8.07
N TRP A 24 -6.88 33.78 7.25
CA TRP A 24 -7.24 33.89 5.85
C TRP A 24 -7.19 32.47 5.28
N ALA A 25 -8.32 31.91 4.86
CA ALA A 25 -8.31 30.61 4.21
C ALA A 25 -7.47 30.79 2.94
N ALA A 26 -6.34 30.09 2.84
CA ALA A 26 -5.58 30.05 1.61
C ALA A 26 -6.38 29.23 0.57
N ALA A 27 -6.09 29.42 -0.72
CA ALA A 27 -6.58 28.49 -1.73
C ALA A 27 -6.15 27.06 -1.36
N ALA A 28 -7.01 26.07 -1.57
CA ALA A 28 -6.65 24.69 -1.31
C ALA A 28 -5.49 24.31 -2.25
N PRO A 29 -4.39 23.74 -1.72
CA PRO A 29 -3.19 23.43 -2.50
C PRO A 29 -3.51 22.42 -3.61
N ALA A 30 -2.61 22.30 -4.58
CA ALA A 30 -2.68 21.15 -5.48
C ALA A 30 -2.40 19.87 -4.69
N ARG A 31 -3.13 18.81 -4.98
CA ARG A 31 -3.03 17.54 -4.26
C ARG A 31 -2.59 16.44 -5.21
N PHE A 32 -1.67 15.61 -4.78
CA PHE A 32 -1.31 14.37 -5.48
C PHE A 32 -1.34 13.21 -4.49
N TRP A 33 -1.83 12.06 -4.93
CA TRP A 33 -1.85 10.88 -4.06
C TRP A 33 -1.71 9.61 -4.90
N ILE A 34 -1.28 8.54 -4.24
CA ILE A 34 -1.19 7.23 -4.85
C ILE A 34 -2.50 6.47 -4.57
N SER A 35 -2.95 5.68 -5.55
CA SER A 35 -4.06 4.74 -5.47
C SER A 35 -3.65 3.38 -6.03
N THR A 36 -4.40 2.34 -5.66
CA THR A 36 -4.35 1.00 -6.27
C THR A 36 -5.40 0.81 -7.36
N ASP A 37 -6.23 1.83 -7.60
CA ASP A 37 -7.28 1.84 -8.62
C ASP A 37 -7.01 2.97 -9.64
N GLY A 38 -7.03 2.60 -10.92
CA GLY A 38 -6.84 3.51 -12.05
C GLY A 38 -8.14 4.01 -12.67
N GLU A 39 -9.29 3.49 -12.23
CA GLU A 39 -10.63 3.90 -12.65
C GLU A 39 -11.29 4.80 -11.59
N ASP A 40 -11.03 4.54 -10.31
CA ASP A 40 -11.54 5.33 -9.18
C ASP A 40 -10.42 6.14 -8.49
N PRO A 41 -10.46 7.48 -8.55
CA PRO A 41 -9.52 8.33 -7.82
C PRO A 41 -9.64 8.21 -6.29
N GLY A 42 -10.79 7.78 -5.78
CA GLY A 42 -11.07 7.71 -4.35
C GLY A 42 -11.02 9.09 -3.68
N THR A 43 -10.33 9.17 -2.55
CA THR A 43 -10.03 10.42 -1.85
C THR A 43 -8.52 10.54 -1.67
N PRO A 44 -7.95 11.76 -1.68
CA PRO A 44 -6.58 11.99 -1.24
C PRO A 44 -6.36 11.26 0.09
N GLY A 45 -5.28 10.49 0.16
CA GLY A 45 -5.11 9.49 1.20
C GLY A 45 -3.78 8.76 1.08
N VAL A 46 -3.49 7.92 2.07
CA VAL A 46 -2.39 6.95 2.02
C VAL A 46 -2.93 5.64 1.48
N ALA A 47 -2.51 5.22 0.29
CA ALA A 47 -2.90 3.92 -0.26
C ALA A 47 -2.34 2.79 0.62
N ARG A 48 -3.19 1.83 0.98
CA ARG A 48 -2.82 0.65 1.76
C ARG A 48 -3.36 -0.60 1.08
N ALA A 49 -2.48 -1.56 0.83
CA ALA A 49 -2.83 -2.82 0.20
C ALA A 49 -1.81 -3.92 0.55
N VAL A 50 -2.20 -5.18 0.37
CA VAL A 50 -1.29 -6.32 0.41
C VAL A 50 -0.70 -6.58 -0.99
N ALA A 51 0.61 -6.82 -1.03
CA ALA A 51 1.34 -7.14 -2.24
C ALA A 51 2.08 -8.46 -2.07
N ALA A 52 1.62 -9.49 -2.80
CA ALA A 52 2.24 -10.80 -2.78
C ALA A 52 3.60 -10.78 -3.50
N SER A 53 4.58 -11.48 -2.93
CA SER A 53 5.91 -11.62 -3.53
C SER A 53 5.84 -12.23 -4.93
N GLY A 54 6.52 -11.61 -5.90
CA GLY A 54 6.56 -12.06 -7.28
C GLY A 54 5.32 -11.70 -8.12
N VAL A 55 4.31 -11.06 -7.53
CA VAL A 55 3.09 -10.63 -8.21
C VAL A 55 3.20 -9.13 -8.53
N ALA A 56 3.02 -8.77 -9.81
CA ALA A 56 3.09 -7.38 -10.23
C ALA A 56 1.88 -6.59 -9.68
N ARG A 57 2.13 -5.39 -9.17
CA ARG A 57 1.12 -4.43 -8.69
C ARG A 57 1.27 -3.12 -9.44
N ARG A 58 0.16 -2.53 -9.86
CA ARG A 58 0.14 -1.26 -10.59
C ARG A 58 -0.32 -0.13 -9.66
N LEU A 59 0.51 0.87 -9.47
CA LEU A 59 0.15 2.05 -8.69
C LEU A 59 -0.19 3.20 -9.63
N TYR A 60 -1.13 4.03 -9.18
CA TYR A 60 -1.74 5.11 -9.94
C TYR A 60 -1.56 6.40 -9.17
N ILE A 61 -1.10 7.45 -9.82
CA ILE A 61 -0.90 8.78 -9.23
C ILE A 61 -2.01 9.69 -9.74
N TRP A 62 -2.91 10.06 -8.84
CA TRP A 62 -3.99 10.99 -9.10
C TRP A 62 -3.62 12.40 -8.66
N ALA A 63 -4.21 13.40 -9.32
CA ALA A 63 -3.90 14.79 -9.09
C ALA A 63 -5.14 15.69 -9.11
N GLN A 64 -5.11 16.73 -8.28
CA GLN A 64 -6.02 17.86 -8.31
C GLN A 64 -5.22 19.17 -8.31
N PRO A 65 -5.52 20.11 -9.20
CA PRO A 65 -4.89 21.43 -9.16
C PRO A 65 -5.34 22.23 -7.94
N ARG A 66 -4.68 23.36 -7.72
CA ARG A 66 -5.05 24.36 -6.70
C ARG A 66 -6.39 25.01 -7.04
N THR A 67 -7.20 25.33 -6.04
CA THR A 67 -8.42 26.12 -6.27
C THR A 67 -8.09 27.57 -6.63
N THR A 68 -8.96 28.23 -7.39
CA THR A 68 -8.78 29.64 -7.79
C THR A 68 -8.80 30.62 -6.61
N ALA A 69 -9.50 30.25 -5.53
CA ALA A 69 -9.66 31.07 -4.34
C ALA A 69 -9.66 30.21 -3.07
N ALA A 70 -9.65 30.93 -1.94
CA ALA A 70 -9.80 30.41 -0.60
C ALA A 70 -11.01 29.47 -0.43
N GLY A 71 -10.79 28.34 0.25
CA GLY A 71 -11.85 27.40 0.64
C GLY A 71 -12.00 26.18 -0.27
N GLU A 72 -13.05 25.40 -0.03
CA GLU A 72 -13.31 24.14 -0.73
C GLU A 72 -13.62 24.34 -2.22
N TRP A 73 -13.34 23.31 -3.00
CA TRP A 73 -13.66 23.30 -4.42
C TRP A 73 -15.16 23.49 -4.66
N ASN A 74 -15.48 24.28 -5.67
CA ASN A 74 -16.84 24.37 -6.21
C ASN A 74 -16.75 24.67 -7.71
N ALA A 75 -17.38 23.83 -8.53
CA ALA A 75 -17.32 23.96 -9.99
C ALA A 75 -17.69 25.36 -10.52
N SER A 76 -18.57 26.10 -9.84
CA SER A 76 -19.04 27.42 -10.29
C SER A 76 -18.34 28.59 -9.60
N THR A 77 -18.07 28.48 -8.29
CA THR A 77 -17.61 29.61 -7.48
C THR A 77 -16.16 29.53 -7.04
N ASN A 78 -15.56 28.33 -7.07
CA ASN A 78 -14.17 28.11 -6.70
C ASN A 78 -13.59 26.90 -7.46
N PRO A 79 -13.51 26.97 -8.80
CA PRO A 79 -13.00 25.87 -9.59
C PRO A 79 -11.49 25.69 -9.38
N PHE A 80 -10.97 24.58 -9.89
CA PHE A 80 -9.53 24.38 -9.99
C PHE A 80 -8.91 25.26 -11.07
N LEU A 81 -7.67 25.69 -10.86
CA LEU A 81 -6.79 26.20 -11.90
C LEU A 81 -6.39 25.09 -12.87
N GLU A 82 -5.79 25.47 -14.00
CA GLU A 82 -5.24 24.54 -14.99
C GLU A 82 -3.76 24.28 -14.69
N LEU A 83 -3.41 23.04 -14.36
CA LEU A 83 -2.05 22.60 -14.08
C LEU A 83 -1.36 22.19 -15.38
N GLN A 84 -0.24 22.83 -15.69
CA GLN A 84 0.41 22.70 -17.00
C GLN A 84 1.72 21.93 -16.96
N ASN A 85 2.48 22.11 -15.89
CA ASN A 85 3.80 21.54 -15.74
C ASN A 85 3.86 20.76 -14.43
N VAL A 86 4.24 19.50 -14.51
CA VAL A 86 4.32 18.59 -13.37
C VAL A 86 5.64 17.82 -13.44
N SER A 87 6.45 17.91 -12.39
CA SER A 87 7.64 17.08 -12.18
C SER A 87 7.51 16.37 -10.83
N LEU A 88 7.48 15.04 -10.85
CA LEU A 88 7.38 14.22 -9.66
C LEU A 88 8.54 13.24 -9.54
N ASN A 89 8.94 12.99 -8.32
CA ASN A 89 9.73 11.84 -7.92
C ASN A 89 8.85 10.89 -7.11
N VAL A 90 9.00 9.59 -7.31
CA VAL A 90 8.38 8.54 -6.49
C VAL A 90 9.50 7.79 -5.80
N LEU A 91 9.58 7.89 -4.48
CA LEU A 91 10.75 7.46 -3.72
C LEU A 91 10.40 6.41 -2.69
N SER A 92 11.30 5.45 -2.47
CA SER A 92 11.17 4.43 -1.44
C SER A 92 12.47 4.26 -0.65
N PRO A 93 12.40 4.14 0.69
CA PRO A 93 13.53 3.73 1.49
C PRO A 93 13.81 2.22 1.41
N GLN A 94 12.93 1.42 0.81
CA GLN A 94 13.11 -0.02 0.65
C GLN A 94 13.67 -0.39 -0.72
N THR A 95 14.28 -1.57 -0.80
CA THR A 95 14.78 -2.21 -2.05
C THR A 95 14.17 -3.59 -2.27
N THR A 96 13.11 -3.92 -1.55
CA THR A 96 12.38 -5.19 -1.58
C THR A 96 11.37 -5.26 -2.72
N PHE A 97 11.60 -4.52 -3.80
CA PHE A 97 10.80 -4.50 -5.01
C PHE A 97 11.64 -4.13 -6.23
N SER A 98 11.08 -4.38 -7.41
CA SER A 98 11.60 -3.88 -8.68
C SER A 98 10.48 -3.19 -9.46
N ILE A 99 10.69 -1.98 -9.95
CA ILE A 99 9.78 -1.33 -10.89
C ILE A 99 10.04 -1.86 -12.30
N ASP A 100 8.96 -2.16 -13.00
CA ASP A 100 9.00 -2.49 -14.42
C ASP A 100 9.27 -1.22 -15.24
N SER A 101 10.50 -1.06 -15.71
CA SER A 101 10.92 0.10 -16.51
C SER A 101 10.17 0.22 -17.83
N THR A 102 9.50 -0.82 -18.30
CA THR A 102 8.69 -0.78 -19.53
C THR A 102 7.28 -0.25 -19.28
N ASN A 103 6.85 -0.24 -18.02
CA ASN A 103 5.48 -0.01 -17.63
C ASN A 103 5.34 1.17 -16.67
N ILE A 104 6.05 2.25 -16.99
CA ILE A 104 5.94 3.58 -16.39
C ILE A 104 5.27 4.46 -17.43
N GLU A 105 4.11 5.01 -17.10
CA GLU A 105 3.28 5.78 -18.04
C GLU A 105 2.93 7.14 -17.44
N VAL A 106 3.08 8.19 -18.24
CA VAL A 106 2.43 9.48 -17.99
C VAL A 106 1.20 9.55 -18.88
N HIS A 107 0.01 9.62 -18.27
CA HIS A 107 -1.25 9.60 -19.00
C HIS A 107 -1.48 10.93 -19.70
N ASN A 108 -1.33 10.91 -21.03
CA ASN A 108 -1.32 12.10 -21.87
C ASN A 108 -2.30 11.99 -23.04
N PRO A 109 -3.63 12.02 -22.78
CA PRO A 109 -4.64 11.93 -23.83
C PRO A 109 -4.63 13.18 -24.71
N THR A 110 -5.15 13.04 -25.93
CA THR A 110 -5.50 14.18 -26.79
C THR A 110 -6.88 14.70 -26.40
N LEU A 111 -6.98 15.99 -26.10
CA LEU A 111 -8.20 16.64 -25.61
C LEU A 111 -9.07 17.15 -26.76
N THR A 112 -10.26 17.68 -26.42
CA THR A 112 -11.23 18.20 -27.39
C THR A 112 -10.68 19.34 -28.26
N SER A 113 -9.68 20.08 -27.78
CA SER A 113 -8.97 21.11 -28.54
C SER A 113 -8.14 20.56 -29.71
N GLY A 114 -7.76 19.27 -29.66
CA GLY A 114 -6.77 18.64 -30.53
C GLY A 114 -5.35 18.64 -29.99
N ASN A 115 -5.07 19.35 -28.88
CA ASN A 115 -3.79 19.31 -28.19
C ASN A 115 -3.72 18.11 -27.23
N PRO A 116 -2.51 17.61 -26.92
CA PRO A 116 -2.32 16.70 -25.81
C PRO A 116 -2.49 17.44 -24.46
N ARG A 117 -2.70 16.68 -23.39
CA ARG A 117 -2.63 17.20 -22.02
C ARG A 117 -1.27 17.85 -21.73
N PHE A 118 -0.19 17.23 -22.17
CA PHE A 118 1.18 17.75 -22.06
C PHE A 118 1.87 17.67 -23.41
N ALA A 119 2.60 18.73 -23.80
CA ALA A 119 3.37 18.72 -25.03
C ALA A 119 4.48 17.65 -25.01
N ASP A 120 5.14 17.52 -23.86
CA ASP A 120 6.22 16.57 -23.60
C ASP A 120 5.94 15.79 -22.31
N VAL A 121 6.29 14.50 -22.31
CA VAL A 121 6.22 13.64 -21.13
C VAL A 121 7.55 12.95 -20.89
N ASN A 122 7.82 12.57 -19.64
CA ASN A 122 8.94 11.70 -19.30
C ASN A 122 8.42 10.42 -18.63
N ASP A 123 8.49 9.31 -19.36
CA ASP A 123 7.96 8.00 -19.02
C ASP A 123 8.82 6.88 -19.64
N SER A 124 8.33 5.63 -19.70
CA SER A 124 9.10 4.51 -20.27
C SER A 124 9.49 4.73 -21.74
N SER A 125 8.68 5.46 -22.51
CA SER A 125 8.91 5.72 -23.92
C SER A 125 10.10 6.68 -24.17
N THR A 126 10.40 7.53 -23.18
CA THR A 126 11.57 8.42 -23.17
C THR A 126 12.77 7.84 -22.42
N GLY A 127 12.64 6.62 -21.90
CA GLY A 127 13.70 5.91 -21.19
C GLY A 127 13.76 6.19 -19.69
N LEU A 128 12.68 6.70 -19.08
CA LEU A 128 12.58 6.79 -17.63
C LEU A 128 12.68 5.38 -17.02
N SER A 129 13.52 5.27 -16.00
CA SER A 129 13.76 4.03 -15.28
C SER A 129 14.05 4.34 -13.81
N GLU A 130 14.25 3.28 -13.02
CA GLU A 130 14.62 3.43 -11.62
C GLU A 130 15.96 4.12 -11.45
N ALA A 131 16.03 4.99 -10.45
CA ALA A 131 17.25 5.62 -9.98
C ALA A 131 17.29 5.64 -8.45
N PRO A 132 18.47 5.70 -7.83
CA PRO A 132 18.59 5.96 -6.41
C PRO A 132 17.92 7.30 -6.08
N GLY A 133 17.07 7.32 -5.06
CA GLY A 133 16.36 8.53 -4.68
C GLY A 133 17.31 9.65 -4.25
N THR A 134 16.93 10.89 -4.52
CA THR A 134 17.62 12.09 -4.02
C THR A 134 16.79 12.72 -2.92
N SER A 135 17.45 13.06 -1.81
CA SER A 135 16.92 13.98 -0.82
C SER A 135 18.11 14.84 -0.38
N PRO A 136 18.36 15.97 -1.04
CA PRO A 136 19.18 17.02 -0.47
C PRO A 136 18.67 17.33 0.95
N GLY A 137 19.48 17.00 1.95
CA GLY A 137 19.18 17.38 3.33
C GLY A 137 19.03 18.90 3.44
N LEU A 138 18.01 19.35 4.15
CA LEU A 138 17.99 20.71 4.68
C LEU A 138 19.20 20.86 5.63
N TYR A 139 19.83 22.04 5.65
CA TYR A 139 21.03 22.28 6.47
C TYR A 139 20.86 21.91 7.97
N ASP A 140 19.61 21.85 8.46
CA ASP A 140 19.28 21.52 9.85
C ASP A 140 18.67 20.12 10.07
N TYR A 141 18.39 19.33 9.01
CA TYR A 141 17.73 18.02 9.14
C TYR A 141 18.33 16.96 8.21
N PRO A 142 18.67 15.76 8.72
CA PRO A 142 19.21 14.69 7.90
C PRO A 142 18.15 14.22 6.89
N PRO A 143 18.52 14.03 5.61
CA PRO A 143 17.57 13.57 4.61
C PRO A 143 17.11 12.14 4.92
N ALA A 144 15.85 11.84 4.58
CA ALA A 144 15.38 10.46 4.55
C ALA A 144 16.20 9.68 3.50
N PRO A 145 16.84 8.56 3.84
CA PRO A 145 17.62 7.80 2.88
C PRO A 145 16.68 7.02 1.96
N PHE A 146 16.35 7.60 0.81
CA PHE A 146 15.68 6.88 -0.26
C PHE A 146 16.71 6.03 -1.02
N LEU A 147 16.43 4.74 -1.15
CA LEU A 147 17.35 3.79 -1.77
C LEU A 147 17.00 3.53 -3.24
N GLN A 148 15.74 3.76 -3.62
CA GLN A 148 15.19 3.44 -4.93
C GLN A 148 14.00 4.36 -5.25
N GLY A 149 13.77 4.64 -6.52
CA GLY A 149 12.65 5.46 -6.96
C GLY A 149 12.61 5.76 -8.45
N LEU A 150 11.57 6.46 -8.87
CA LEU A 150 11.45 7.06 -10.21
C LEU A 150 11.74 8.55 -10.08
N LEU A 151 12.76 9.04 -10.78
CA LEU A 151 13.13 10.45 -10.75
C LEU A 151 12.70 11.15 -12.03
N GLY A 152 11.91 12.22 -11.86
CA GLY A 152 11.43 13.00 -12.98
C GLY A 152 10.40 12.25 -13.81
N LEU A 153 9.34 11.76 -13.18
CA LEU A 153 8.08 11.43 -13.84
C LEU A 153 7.35 12.74 -14.15
N GLN A 154 7.20 13.10 -15.43
CA GLN A 154 6.84 14.49 -15.78
C GLN A 154 5.87 14.61 -16.96
N GLY A 155 5.11 15.71 -16.94
CA GLY A 155 4.38 16.25 -18.08
C GLY A 155 4.59 17.75 -18.15
N TYR A 156 5.05 18.27 -19.29
CA TYR A 156 5.40 19.68 -19.49
C TYR A 156 4.86 20.22 -20.81
N SER A 157 4.54 21.51 -20.82
CA SER A 157 4.14 22.22 -22.04
C SER A 157 4.94 23.51 -22.17
N VAL A 158 6.03 23.47 -22.94
CA VAL A 158 6.91 24.62 -23.20
C VAL A 158 7.15 24.74 -24.71
N PRO A 159 6.46 25.65 -25.42
CA PRO A 159 5.59 26.72 -24.91
C PRO A 159 4.25 26.22 -24.36
N ALA A 160 3.66 27.02 -23.48
CA ALA A 160 2.40 26.76 -22.77
C ALA A 160 1.17 26.55 -23.67
N THR A 161 1.28 26.75 -24.98
CA THR A 161 0.18 26.60 -25.94
C THR A 161 0.10 25.21 -26.55
N ASP A 162 1.15 24.40 -26.36
CA ASP A 162 1.32 23.12 -27.07
C ASP A 162 0.72 21.95 -26.28
N GLY A 163 0.33 22.19 -25.04
CA GLY A 163 -0.46 21.27 -24.24
C GLY A 163 -1.41 22.02 -23.31
N ASP A 164 -2.58 21.44 -23.11
CA ASP A 164 -3.71 22.05 -22.41
C ASP A 164 -3.65 21.85 -20.89
N GLY A 165 -2.69 21.08 -20.39
CA GLY A 165 -2.65 20.70 -18.98
C GLY A 165 -3.91 19.96 -18.54
N PHE A 166 -4.18 20.01 -17.23
CA PHE A 166 -5.44 19.54 -16.68
C PHE A 166 -5.93 20.43 -15.54
N GLY A 167 -7.23 20.62 -15.43
CA GLY A 167 -7.85 21.43 -14.38
C GLY A 167 -9.19 21.99 -14.76
N GLY A 168 -9.77 22.82 -13.89
CA GLY A 168 -11.15 23.28 -14.03
C GLY A 168 -12.15 22.12 -13.96
N THR A 169 -12.51 21.57 -15.12
CA THR A 169 -13.45 20.45 -15.29
C THR A 169 -12.84 19.40 -16.21
N CYS A 170 -13.23 18.13 -16.04
CA CYS A 170 -12.84 17.07 -16.97
C CYS A 170 -13.20 17.42 -18.42
N ASP A 171 -12.22 17.35 -19.33
CA ASP A 171 -12.48 17.41 -20.77
C ASP A 171 -13.22 16.13 -21.21
N SER A 172 -14.10 16.25 -22.21
CA SER A 172 -14.94 15.13 -22.66
C SER A 172 -14.16 13.98 -23.33
N LEU A 173 -12.94 14.24 -23.81
CA LEU A 173 -12.04 13.23 -24.37
C LEU A 173 -10.96 12.78 -23.38
N ASP A 174 -10.93 13.35 -22.18
CA ASP A 174 -10.00 12.94 -21.14
C ASP A 174 -10.51 11.68 -20.43
N THR A 175 -10.13 10.51 -20.94
CA THR A 175 -10.45 9.21 -20.34
C THR A 175 -9.76 8.95 -19.00
N TYR A 176 -8.86 9.85 -18.60
CA TYR A 176 -8.08 9.77 -17.38
C TYR A 176 -8.52 10.86 -16.38
N CYS A 177 -9.78 11.29 -16.46
CA CYS A 177 -10.40 12.16 -15.48
C CYS A 177 -11.53 11.42 -14.77
N GLY A 178 -11.40 11.31 -13.44
CA GLY A 178 -12.37 10.70 -12.55
C GLY A 178 -13.04 11.73 -11.64
N THR A 179 -13.96 11.26 -10.81
CA THR A 179 -14.61 12.08 -9.78
C THR A 179 -14.34 11.46 -8.42
N THR A 180 -13.78 12.24 -7.50
CA THR A 180 -13.53 11.81 -6.12
C THR A 180 -14.84 11.67 -5.33
N THR A 181 -14.77 11.06 -4.15
CA THR A 181 -15.95 10.84 -3.30
C THR A 181 -16.66 12.14 -2.88
N ASP A 182 -15.93 13.26 -2.80
CA ASP A 182 -16.47 14.60 -2.49
C ASP A 182 -17.10 15.30 -3.71
N GLY A 183 -17.07 14.67 -4.89
CA GLY A 183 -17.64 15.19 -6.14
C GLY A 183 -16.72 16.11 -6.94
N SER A 184 -15.49 16.35 -6.48
CA SER A 184 -14.51 17.12 -7.24
C SER A 184 -13.83 16.28 -8.34
N PRO A 185 -13.41 16.88 -9.47
CA PRO A 185 -12.68 16.15 -10.50
C PRO A 185 -11.26 15.83 -10.05
N ALA A 186 -10.71 14.71 -10.53
CA ALA A 186 -9.32 14.33 -10.34
C ALA A 186 -8.77 13.72 -11.63
N TRP A 187 -7.49 13.96 -11.91
CA TRP A 187 -6.85 13.50 -13.13
C TRP A 187 -5.81 12.45 -12.80
N LEU A 188 -5.91 11.28 -13.44
CA LEU A 188 -4.89 10.25 -13.37
C LEU A 188 -3.69 10.77 -14.15
N PHE A 189 -2.62 11.13 -13.44
CA PHE A 189 -1.44 11.74 -14.00
C PHE A 189 -0.48 10.66 -14.54
N ALA A 190 -0.19 9.65 -13.73
CA ALA A 190 0.79 8.63 -14.10
C ALA A 190 0.47 7.28 -13.46
N SER A 191 1.05 6.21 -14.00
CA SER A 191 1.02 4.89 -13.38
C SER A 191 2.35 4.17 -13.56
N PHE A 192 2.65 3.26 -12.64
CA PHE A 192 3.84 2.41 -12.71
C PHE A 192 3.57 1.04 -12.11
N SER A 193 4.21 0.02 -12.64
CA SER A 193 4.13 -1.34 -12.10
C SER A 193 5.36 -1.70 -11.29
N LEU A 194 5.16 -2.35 -10.16
CA LEU A 194 6.22 -2.90 -9.32
C LEU A 194 5.98 -4.36 -9.02
N THR A 195 7.05 -5.11 -8.77
CA THR A 195 6.97 -6.50 -8.32
C THR A 195 7.72 -6.63 -7.00
N PRO A 196 7.05 -7.00 -5.89
CA PRO A 196 7.73 -7.24 -4.63
C PRO A 196 8.68 -8.43 -4.71
N THR A 197 9.88 -8.29 -4.16
CA THR A 197 10.92 -9.34 -4.15
C THR A 197 11.06 -10.01 -2.78
N ALA A 198 10.36 -9.51 -1.76
CA ALA A 198 10.28 -10.13 -0.43
C ALA A 198 8.85 -10.56 -0.11
N SER A 199 8.71 -11.54 0.79
CA SER A 199 7.43 -12.13 1.22
C SER A 199 6.97 -11.65 2.60
N SER A 200 7.62 -10.65 3.17
CA SER A 200 7.27 -10.03 4.46
C SER A 200 7.91 -8.65 4.57
N GLY A 201 7.32 -7.79 5.41
CA GLY A 201 7.74 -6.40 5.58
C GLY A 201 6.81 -5.42 4.87
N THR A 202 7.30 -4.24 4.53
CA THR A 202 6.53 -3.20 3.84
C THR A 202 7.33 -2.59 2.71
N ILE A 203 6.64 -2.12 1.68
CA ILE A 203 7.18 -1.12 0.75
C ILE A 203 6.45 0.18 1.03
N GLU A 204 7.20 1.25 1.22
CA GLU A 204 6.66 2.58 1.44
C GLU A 204 7.07 3.49 0.29
N PHE A 205 6.14 4.32 -0.17
CA PHE A 205 6.41 5.35 -1.16
C PHE A 205 6.16 6.73 -0.59
N SER A 206 7.04 7.67 -0.93
CA SER A 206 6.86 9.10 -0.75
C SER A 206 6.95 9.78 -2.10
N LEU A 207 6.01 10.65 -2.39
CA LEU A 207 6.02 11.58 -3.50
C LEU A 207 6.89 12.77 -3.11
N GLN A 208 7.53 13.35 -4.11
CA GLN A 208 8.39 14.50 -3.93
C GLN A 208 8.33 15.36 -5.19
N VAL A 209 8.37 16.68 -5.01
CA VAL A 209 8.47 17.61 -6.15
C VAL A 209 9.79 17.36 -6.87
N GLY A 210 9.73 17.04 -8.17
CA GLY A 210 10.89 16.81 -9.00
C GLY A 210 11.69 18.09 -9.28
N VAL A 211 12.89 17.92 -9.84
CA VAL A 211 13.86 19.01 -10.08
C VAL A 211 13.32 20.16 -10.96
N ASN A 212 12.35 19.87 -11.82
CA ASN A 212 11.77 20.88 -12.73
C ASN A 212 10.60 21.65 -12.09
N GLY A 213 10.14 21.25 -10.90
CA GLY A 213 9.04 21.90 -10.17
C GLY A 213 7.67 21.60 -10.77
N MET A 214 6.71 22.48 -10.50
CA MET A 214 5.35 22.40 -11.04
C MET A 214 4.80 23.80 -11.28
N SER A 215 3.82 23.97 -12.17
CA SER A 215 3.13 25.25 -12.32
C SER A 215 1.76 25.13 -12.98
N HIS A 216 0.85 26.03 -12.60
CA HIS A 216 -0.38 26.30 -13.32
C HIS A 216 -0.13 27.15 -14.57
N VAL A 217 -1.10 27.18 -15.49
CA VAL A 217 -1.08 28.06 -16.66
C VAL A 217 -1.02 29.52 -16.22
N GLY A 218 -0.07 30.26 -16.79
CA GLY A 218 0.10 31.69 -16.53
C GLY A 218 0.76 32.01 -15.19
N GLU A 219 1.17 31.00 -14.41
CA GLU A 219 1.82 31.16 -13.11
C GLU A 219 3.24 30.56 -13.09
N SER A 220 4.10 31.08 -12.22
CA SER A 220 5.39 30.46 -11.90
C SER A 220 5.24 29.43 -10.79
N SER A 221 6.22 28.52 -10.63
CA SER A 221 6.22 27.52 -9.55
C SER A 221 6.08 28.10 -8.14
N SER A 222 6.51 29.33 -7.92
CA SER A 222 6.42 30.03 -6.63
C SER A 222 5.01 30.49 -6.24
N ALA A 223 4.04 30.43 -7.16
CA ALA A 223 2.65 30.77 -6.89
C ALA A 223 1.83 29.55 -6.44
N MET A 224 2.44 28.36 -6.47
CA MET A 224 1.80 27.09 -6.23
C MET A 224 2.18 26.54 -4.85
N GLN A 225 1.26 25.78 -4.27
CA GLN A 225 1.50 24.93 -3.11
C GLN A 225 1.03 23.52 -3.44
N VAL A 226 1.74 22.52 -2.94
CA VAL A 226 1.45 21.09 -3.16
C VAL A 226 1.32 20.35 -1.84
N GLU A 227 0.35 19.45 -1.79
CA GLU A 227 0.17 18.47 -0.73
C GLU A 227 0.22 17.07 -1.34
N PHE A 228 0.91 16.15 -0.66
CA PHE A 228 1.01 14.75 -1.03
C PHE A 228 0.19 13.90 -0.04
N GLY A 229 -0.69 13.05 -0.57
CA GLY A 229 -1.52 12.13 0.22
C GLY A 229 -2.45 12.86 1.20
N VAL A 230 -2.32 12.50 2.48
CA VAL A 230 -2.95 13.17 3.64
C VAL A 230 -1.96 13.19 4.78
N ASP A 231 -1.88 14.30 5.50
CA ASP A 231 -1.14 14.33 6.75
C ASP A 231 -1.98 13.77 7.91
N THR A 232 -1.47 12.71 8.52
CA THR A 232 -2.01 12.02 9.68
C THR A 232 -1.14 12.18 10.93
N LEU A 233 0.06 12.78 10.82
CA LEU A 233 1.06 12.88 11.88
C LEU A 233 1.25 14.33 12.38
N GLY A 234 0.22 14.90 13.01
CA GLY A 234 0.38 16.06 13.90
C GLY A 234 -0.09 17.39 13.30
N LEU A 235 0.74 18.44 13.41
CA LEU A 235 0.44 19.72 12.76
C LEU A 235 0.73 19.54 11.27
N ALA A 236 -0.29 19.67 10.42
CA ALA A 236 -0.17 19.71 8.96
C ALA A 236 1.17 20.34 8.54
N PRO A 237 2.12 19.58 7.95
CA PRO A 237 3.33 20.18 7.42
C PRO A 237 2.91 21.28 6.44
N ALA A 238 3.73 22.32 6.35
CA ALA A 238 3.49 23.35 5.37
C ALA A 238 3.46 22.69 3.98
N ALA A 239 2.44 23.03 3.19
CA ALA A 239 2.37 22.58 1.81
C ALA A 239 3.69 22.91 1.09
N TYR A 240 4.18 21.97 0.29
CA TYR A 240 5.40 22.09 -0.49
C TYR A 240 5.32 23.28 -1.43
N ASP A 241 6.37 24.13 -1.47
CA ASP A 241 6.55 25.18 -2.46
C ASP A 241 7.40 24.64 -3.63
N PRO A 242 6.82 24.41 -4.82
CA PRO A 242 7.54 23.83 -5.95
C PRO A 242 8.69 24.69 -6.51
N SER A 243 8.90 25.92 -6.01
CA SER A 243 10.04 26.76 -6.35
C SER A 243 11.27 26.52 -5.48
N ILE A 244 11.10 26.09 -4.22
CA ILE A 244 12.20 25.94 -3.26
C ILE A 244 12.32 24.52 -2.68
N ASP A 245 11.23 23.77 -2.58
CA ASP A 245 11.19 22.43 -1.99
C ASP A 245 11.37 21.31 -3.03
N ARG A 246 12.11 21.61 -4.10
CA ARG A 246 12.42 20.64 -5.16
C ARG A 246 13.42 19.62 -4.64
N GLU A 247 13.12 18.35 -4.88
CA GLU A 247 13.88 17.22 -4.36
C GLU A 247 13.94 17.18 -2.81
N VAL A 248 13.01 17.83 -2.12
CA VAL A 248 12.93 17.84 -0.66
C VAL A 248 11.73 17.02 -0.21
N THR A 249 11.92 16.19 0.82
CA THR A 249 10.84 15.53 1.57
C THR A 249 10.94 15.99 3.02
N PHE A 250 9.83 16.38 3.62
CA PHE A 250 9.83 16.83 5.01
C PHE A 250 9.91 15.64 5.98
N VAL A 251 10.53 15.86 7.15
CA VAL A 251 10.76 14.81 8.16
C VAL A 251 9.47 14.34 8.85
N GLU A 252 8.45 15.18 8.86
CA GLU A 252 7.11 14.89 9.39
C GLU A 252 6.16 14.39 8.30
N ASP A 253 6.64 14.25 7.06
CA ASP A 253 5.80 13.84 5.94
C ASP A 253 5.42 12.36 6.05
N ASP A 254 4.16 12.08 5.77
CA ASP A 254 3.62 10.74 5.75
C ASP A 254 4.05 9.98 4.49
N ARG A 255 3.85 8.67 4.51
CA ARG A 255 4.00 7.85 3.30
C ARG A 255 2.74 7.98 2.47
N ASP A 256 2.89 8.21 1.17
CA ASP A 256 1.78 8.29 0.21
C ASP A 256 1.20 6.92 -0.15
N ALA A 257 2.00 5.87 -0.03
CA ALA A 257 1.53 4.50 -0.14
C ALA A 257 2.32 3.56 0.77
N VAL A 258 1.62 2.57 1.31
CA VAL A 258 2.19 1.49 2.14
C VAL A 258 1.65 0.16 1.63
N LEU A 259 2.52 -0.66 1.06
CA LEU A 259 2.20 -2.02 0.65
C LEU A 259 2.74 -3.00 1.69
N SER A 260 1.85 -3.79 2.30
CA SER A 260 2.25 -4.90 3.17
C SER A 260 2.70 -6.07 2.30
N LEU A 261 3.92 -6.55 2.51
CA LEU A 261 4.46 -7.67 1.75
C LEU A 261 4.01 -8.99 2.36
N ALA A 262 3.58 -9.90 1.49
CA ALA A 262 3.09 -11.20 1.90
C ALA A 262 3.62 -12.32 0.99
N GLY A 263 3.58 -13.55 1.51
CA GLY A 263 3.76 -14.74 0.68
C GLY A 263 2.54 -14.97 -0.24
N PRO A 264 2.67 -15.75 -1.31
CA PRO A 264 1.51 -16.14 -2.10
C PRO A 264 0.47 -16.85 -1.23
N GLY A 265 -0.78 -16.37 -1.29
CA GLY A 265 -1.90 -16.90 -0.50
C GLY A 265 -2.04 -16.32 0.92
N ASP A 266 -1.10 -15.52 1.41
CA ASP A 266 -1.20 -14.78 2.67
C ASP A 266 -1.85 -13.42 2.37
N TYR A 267 -3.19 -13.41 2.37
CA TYR A 267 -4.02 -12.27 1.96
C TYR A 267 -4.24 -11.26 3.08
N ASN A 268 -3.95 -11.63 4.33
CA ASN A 268 -3.99 -10.69 5.45
C ASN A 268 -2.60 -10.14 5.85
N ALA A 269 -1.54 -10.61 5.18
CA ALA A 269 -0.14 -10.25 5.42
C ALA A 269 0.33 -10.50 6.86
N ASP A 270 -0.19 -11.54 7.52
CA ASP A 270 0.21 -11.91 8.88
C ASP A 270 1.41 -12.88 8.94
N GLY A 271 1.89 -13.31 7.77
CA GLY A 271 3.01 -14.22 7.61
C GLY A 271 2.64 -15.70 7.66
N THR A 272 1.35 -16.02 7.74
CA THR A 272 0.82 -17.38 7.68
C THR A 272 -0.25 -17.52 6.62
N VAL A 273 -0.38 -18.71 6.01
CA VAL A 273 -1.45 -19.02 5.06
C VAL A 273 -2.44 -19.96 5.75
N ASP A 274 -3.59 -19.43 6.16
CA ASP A 274 -4.61 -20.14 6.92
C ASP A 274 -6.06 -19.74 6.56
N GLU A 275 -7.02 -20.04 7.43
CA GLU A 275 -8.45 -19.76 7.20
C GLU A 275 -8.81 -18.26 7.30
N LEU A 276 -7.96 -17.43 7.90
CA LEU A 276 -8.13 -15.98 7.94
C LEU A 276 -7.89 -15.39 6.54
N ASP A 277 -6.93 -15.88 5.78
CA ASP A 277 -6.72 -15.48 4.37
C ASP A 277 -7.92 -15.85 3.51
N PHE A 278 -8.46 -17.05 3.72
CA PHE A 278 -9.69 -17.46 3.06
C PHE A 278 -10.87 -16.55 3.42
N ALA A 279 -10.91 -16.02 4.64
CA ALA A 279 -11.92 -15.04 5.02
C ALA A 279 -11.74 -13.72 4.26
N VAL A 280 -10.51 -13.25 4.07
CA VAL A 280 -10.21 -12.07 3.23
C VAL A 280 -10.71 -12.30 1.80
N TRP A 281 -10.30 -13.41 1.17
CA TRP A 281 -10.73 -13.76 -0.18
C TRP A 281 -12.24 -13.84 -0.33
N LYS A 282 -12.96 -14.48 0.62
CA LYS A 282 -14.43 -14.57 0.58
C LYS A 282 -15.11 -13.21 0.64
N VAL A 283 -14.56 -12.27 1.41
CA VAL A 283 -15.13 -10.91 1.53
C VAL A 283 -14.89 -10.12 0.25
N GLN A 284 -13.75 -10.34 -0.40
CA GLN A 284 -13.32 -9.61 -1.59
C GLN A 284 -13.69 -10.30 -2.91
N PHE A 285 -14.29 -11.49 -2.88
CA PHE A 285 -14.66 -12.23 -4.09
C PHE A 285 -15.53 -11.39 -5.04
N GLY A 286 -15.08 -11.24 -6.29
CA GLY A 286 -15.70 -10.42 -7.32
C GLY A 286 -15.38 -8.92 -7.24
N SER A 287 -14.40 -8.52 -6.43
CA SER A 287 -13.89 -7.14 -6.36
C SER A 287 -12.57 -6.98 -7.11
N LYS A 288 -12.18 -5.73 -7.35
CA LYS A 288 -10.92 -5.33 -7.98
C LYS A 288 -9.96 -4.76 -6.93
N THR A 289 -9.49 -5.60 -6.00
CA THR A 289 -8.61 -5.18 -4.91
C THR A 289 -7.35 -6.03 -4.85
N TYR A 290 -6.25 -5.47 -4.36
CA TYR A 290 -4.98 -6.19 -4.30
C TYR A 290 -4.88 -7.23 -3.18
N ASP A 291 -5.68 -7.13 -2.12
CA ASP A 291 -5.39 -7.93 -0.93
C ASP A 291 -5.56 -9.43 -1.17
N ALA A 292 -6.64 -9.82 -1.87
CA ALA A 292 -6.91 -11.21 -2.25
C ALA A 292 -6.66 -11.53 -3.73
N ASP A 293 -6.13 -10.59 -4.52
CA ASP A 293 -5.69 -10.82 -5.91
C ASP A 293 -4.30 -11.48 -5.86
N GLY A 294 -4.28 -12.80 -5.68
CA GLY A 294 -3.07 -13.58 -5.51
C GLY A 294 -2.34 -13.92 -6.81
N ASN A 295 -3.01 -13.80 -7.96
CA ASN A 295 -2.38 -14.04 -9.26
C ASN A 295 -1.94 -12.75 -9.97
N GLY A 296 -2.41 -11.58 -9.52
CA GLY A 296 -2.07 -10.26 -10.03
C GLY A 296 -2.80 -9.88 -11.32
N ASP A 297 -3.95 -10.48 -11.62
CA ASP A 297 -4.72 -10.15 -12.82
C ASP A 297 -5.71 -8.99 -12.63
N GLY A 298 -5.83 -8.51 -11.40
CA GLY A 298 -6.67 -7.37 -11.03
C GLY A 298 -8.10 -7.73 -10.63
N ASP A 299 -8.49 -9.00 -10.69
CA ASP A 299 -9.80 -9.49 -10.27
C ASP A 299 -9.63 -10.51 -9.13
N VAL A 300 -10.42 -10.40 -8.06
CA VAL A 300 -10.43 -11.41 -6.99
C VAL A 300 -11.43 -12.51 -7.33
N ASP A 301 -10.95 -13.65 -7.82
CA ASP A 301 -11.79 -14.74 -8.33
C ASP A 301 -11.34 -16.15 -7.90
N ILE A 302 -11.79 -17.18 -8.63
CA ILE A 302 -11.49 -18.60 -8.32
C ILE A 302 -10.01 -18.94 -8.58
N ALA A 303 -9.33 -18.22 -9.47
CA ALA A 303 -7.89 -18.36 -9.68
C ALA A 303 -7.12 -18.00 -8.41
N ASP A 304 -7.52 -16.95 -7.69
CA ASP A 304 -6.90 -16.57 -6.42
C ASP A 304 -7.17 -17.58 -5.32
N TYR A 305 -8.39 -18.09 -5.24
CA TYR A 305 -8.68 -19.21 -4.35
C TYR A 305 -7.71 -20.39 -4.58
N THR A 306 -7.34 -20.65 -5.83
CA THR A 306 -6.38 -21.69 -6.18
C THR A 306 -4.97 -21.34 -5.68
N VAL A 307 -4.57 -20.06 -5.75
CA VAL A 307 -3.32 -19.57 -5.15
C VAL A 307 -3.31 -19.84 -3.65
N TRP A 308 -4.33 -19.39 -2.90
CA TRP A 308 -4.46 -19.67 -1.47
C TRP A 308 -4.42 -21.18 -1.17
N ARG A 309 -5.22 -21.99 -1.87
CA ARG A 309 -5.29 -23.45 -1.65
C ARG A 309 -3.98 -24.17 -1.88
N ASN A 310 -3.17 -23.72 -2.83
CA ASN A 310 -1.87 -24.31 -3.12
C ASN A 310 -0.82 -23.98 -2.05
N HIS A 311 -0.99 -22.86 -1.34
CA HIS A 311 -0.06 -22.38 -0.32
C HIS A 311 -0.55 -22.63 1.11
N LEU A 312 -1.83 -22.97 1.29
CA LEU A 312 -2.37 -23.44 2.56
C LEU A 312 -1.52 -24.60 3.06
N ALA A 313 -0.80 -24.36 4.15
CA ALA A 313 -0.02 -25.39 4.78
C ALA A 313 -0.96 -26.54 5.18
N THR A 314 -0.96 -27.62 4.41
CA THR A 314 -1.37 -28.91 4.98
C THR A 314 -0.37 -29.13 6.10
N ALA A 315 -0.82 -29.00 7.36
CA ALA A 315 -0.09 -29.56 8.48
C ALA A 315 0.46 -30.90 8.00
N PRO A 316 1.80 -31.15 8.05
CA PRO A 316 2.33 -32.43 7.59
C PRO A 316 1.47 -33.47 8.29
N ALA A 317 0.74 -34.27 7.51
CA ALA A 317 -0.18 -35.28 8.03
C ALA A 317 0.56 -35.91 9.19
N ALA A 318 0.11 -35.62 10.41
CA ALA A 318 0.95 -35.76 11.59
C ALA A 318 1.60 -37.12 11.46
N ILE A 319 2.93 -37.14 11.24
CA ILE A 319 3.64 -38.41 11.16
C ILE A 319 3.37 -38.96 12.54
N SER A 320 2.41 -39.88 12.59
CA SER A 320 2.02 -40.55 13.79
C SER A 320 3.28 -41.29 14.13
N HIS A 321 4.08 -40.69 14.99
CA HIS A 321 5.12 -41.40 15.68
C HIS A 321 4.32 -42.44 16.44
N SER A 322 4.27 -43.64 15.87
CA SER A 322 4.02 -44.87 16.60
C SER A 322 5.08 -44.91 17.69
N GLN A 323 4.86 -44.13 18.74
CA GLN A 323 5.47 -44.38 20.03
C GLN A 323 5.00 -45.78 20.36
N ALA A 324 5.90 -46.75 20.18
CA ALA A 324 5.68 -48.09 20.65
C ALA A 324 5.29 -47.95 22.11
N VAL A 325 4.01 -48.21 22.40
CA VAL A 325 3.49 -48.23 23.76
C VAL A 325 4.37 -49.23 24.50
N PRO A 326 5.18 -48.80 25.49
CA PRO A 326 6.02 -49.72 26.22
C PRO A 326 5.10 -50.79 26.81
N GLU A 327 5.35 -52.05 26.47
CA GLU A 327 4.52 -53.16 26.96
C GLU A 327 4.38 -53.01 28.48
N PRO A 328 3.15 -53.06 29.01
CA PRO A 328 2.94 -52.85 30.43
C PRO A 328 3.74 -53.92 31.17
N ARG A 329 4.70 -53.47 32.00
CA ARG A 329 5.61 -54.32 32.77
C ARG A 329 4.87 -55.33 33.67
N THR A 330 3.54 -55.24 33.79
CA THR A 330 2.66 -56.20 34.46
C THR A 330 2.77 -57.62 33.90
N ALA A 331 3.01 -57.81 32.60
CA ALA A 331 3.22 -59.16 32.03
C ALA A 331 4.51 -59.82 32.55
N ALA A 332 5.59 -59.03 32.73
CA ALA A 332 6.85 -59.51 33.29
C ALA A 332 6.75 -59.86 34.78
N TRP A 333 5.95 -59.10 35.55
CA TRP A 333 5.67 -59.41 36.95
C TRP A 333 4.82 -60.67 37.12
N LEU A 334 3.86 -60.93 36.24
CA LEU A 334 3.02 -62.13 36.31
C LEU A 334 3.84 -63.41 36.07
N LEU A 335 4.79 -63.40 35.12
CA LEU A 335 5.68 -64.53 34.85
C LEU A 335 6.68 -64.83 35.99
N LEU A 336 7.13 -63.81 36.72
CA LEU A 336 8.02 -63.99 37.88
C LEU A 336 7.28 -64.54 39.12
N THR A 337 5.99 -64.25 39.27
CA THR A 337 5.20 -64.84 40.38
C THR A 337 4.83 -66.31 40.14
N ILE A 338 4.52 -66.69 38.90
CA ILE A 338 4.16 -68.08 38.54
C ILE A 338 5.35 -69.03 38.72
N THR A 339 6.58 -68.60 38.44
CA THR A 339 7.79 -69.44 38.60
C THR A 339 8.20 -69.66 40.06
N SER A 340 7.83 -68.75 40.97
CA SER A 340 8.08 -68.90 42.41
C SER A 340 7.10 -69.88 43.08
N LEU A 341 5.84 -69.89 42.65
CA LEU A 341 4.82 -70.81 43.16
C LEU A 341 5.05 -72.29 42.76
N VAL A 342 5.62 -72.55 41.57
CA VAL A 342 5.89 -73.93 41.11
C VAL A 342 7.06 -74.59 41.86
N ARG A 343 7.99 -73.81 42.43
CA ARG A 343 9.13 -74.36 43.21
C ARG A 343 8.77 -74.77 44.64
N LEU A 344 7.65 -74.32 45.18
CA LEU A 344 7.21 -74.64 46.56
C LEU A 344 6.38 -75.93 46.66
N SER A 345 5.90 -76.47 45.54
CA SER A 345 5.08 -77.70 45.50
C SER A 345 5.87 -79.00 45.31
N GLY A 346 7.21 -78.95 45.20
CA GLY A 346 8.06 -80.12 44.90
C GLY A 346 8.79 -80.76 46.08
N ALA A 347 8.62 -80.28 47.31
CA ALA A 347 9.35 -80.82 48.47
C ALA A 347 8.56 -81.94 49.16
N THR A 348 8.74 -83.18 48.72
CA THR A 348 8.40 -84.39 49.50
C THR A 348 9.63 -84.87 50.27
N PRO A 349 9.67 -84.82 51.62
CA PRO A 349 10.70 -85.53 52.37
C PRO A 349 10.35 -87.03 52.45
N SER A 350 11.31 -87.85 52.01
CA SER A 350 11.31 -89.30 52.08
C SER A 350 11.39 -89.80 53.53
N SER A 351 10.71 -90.93 53.75
CA SER A 351 10.70 -91.77 54.95
C SER A 351 12.10 -92.22 55.44
N SER A 352 12.29 -92.26 56.75
CA SER A 352 13.20 -93.21 57.42
C SER A 352 12.69 -93.61 58.80
N ASP A 353 12.85 -94.91 59.06
CA ASP A 353 12.98 -95.64 60.33
C ASP A 353 11.74 -96.30 60.98
N GLY A 354 11.86 -97.64 61.05
CA GLY A 354 10.96 -98.62 61.65
C GLY A 354 11.18 -100.00 61.05
#